data_AF-A0A317XGA7-F1
#
_entry.id   AF-A0A317XGA7-F1
#
_cell.length_a   1.000
_cell.length_b   1.000
_cell.length_c   1.000
_cell.angle_alpha   90.00
_cell.angle_beta   90.00
_cell.angle_gamma   90.00
#
_symmetry.space_group_name_H-M   'P 1'
#
loop_
_entity.id
_entity.type
_entity.pdbx_description
1 polymer ?
#
loop_
_entity_poly.entity_id
_entity_poly.type
_entity_poly.pdbx_seq_one_letter_code
_entity_poly.pdbx_strand_id
1 'polypeptide(L)'
;MQLSTILLSASMLVSSVLGAPTMASFGTRSDAEMMLKRQYEATNWDNVMLYSRGVAEELEKRIVYNPRITYPNGDTEWNFGNKYTVTWDTSDMPPDAAGYKGQIKLGFVPQDGTGGYNERWQLAEGFAIKDGKAEITVPQDLEPRSDYVVVLFGDSGNISQQFVIKHPAETAPGEPTTDTDTEASPTDLSKQIKTKVNSVLAEHGIDA
;
A
#
# COMPACT_ATOMS: atom_id res chain seq x y z
N MET A 1 17.77 0.06 -74.09
CA MET A 1 19.23 -0.09 -74.24
C MET A 1 19.81 -0.39 -72.86
N GLN A 2 20.47 -1.55 -72.74
CA GLN A 2 21.50 -2.00 -71.77
C GLN A 2 21.17 -1.91 -70.26
N LEU A 3 20.88 -3.01 -69.55
CA LEU A 3 21.78 -4.10 -69.09
C LEU A 3 22.98 -3.61 -68.27
N SER A 4 22.99 -3.87 -66.96
CA SER A 4 24.21 -4.16 -66.19
C SER A 4 23.88 -4.90 -64.89
N THR A 5 23.89 -6.22 -65.02
CA THR A 5 24.11 -7.25 -64.00
C THR A 5 25.55 -7.21 -63.51
N ILE A 6 25.78 -7.31 -62.20
CA ILE A 6 27.06 -7.80 -61.66
C ILE A 6 26.75 -8.97 -60.73
N LEU A 7 26.92 -10.17 -61.30
CA LEU A 7 27.12 -11.43 -60.59
C LEU A 7 28.52 -11.42 -59.99
N LEU A 8 28.66 -11.70 -58.69
CA LEU A 8 29.92 -12.16 -58.13
C LEU A 8 29.78 -13.63 -57.75
N SER A 9 30.43 -14.46 -58.56
CA SER A 9 30.60 -15.90 -58.43
C SER A 9 31.45 -16.25 -57.21
N ALA A 10 30.97 -17.18 -56.38
CA ALA A 10 31.82 -17.96 -55.49
C ALA A 10 31.67 -19.45 -55.82
N SER A 11 32.77 -19.99 -56.32
CA SER A 11 32.99 -21.32 -56.87
C SER A 11 32.57 -22.46 -55.92
N MET A 12 31.84 -23.44 -56.46
CA MET A 12 31.82 -24.80 -55.93
C MET A 12 33.13 -25.49 -56.30
N LEU A 13 33.79 -26.12 -55.31
CA LEU A 13 34.59 -27.33 -55.55
C LEU A 13 34.22 -28.34 -54.48
N VAL A 14 33.46 -29.34 -54.91
CA VAL A 14 33.29 -30.62 -54.23
C VAL A 14 34.52 -31.45 -54.59
N SER A 15 35.23 -31.99 -53.61
CA SER A 15 36.21 -33.05 -53.88
C SER A 15 36.10 -34.19 -52.88
N SER A 16 35.53 -35.28 -53.40
CA SER A 16 35.81 -36.70 -53.13
C SER A 16 35.74 -37.27 -51.71
N VAL A 17 34.67 -38.05 -51.51
CA VAL A 17 34.62 -39.30 -50.72
C VAL A 17 35.84 -40.18 -50.99
N LEU A 18 36.43 -40.75 -49.93
CA LEU A 18 37.05 -42.09 -49.91
C LEU A 18 37.38 -42.49 -48.45
N GLY A 19 36.77 -43.59 -47.98
CA GLY A 19 37.31 -44.42 -46.89
C GLY A 19 36.55 -44.43 -45.55
N ALA A 20 35.81 -45.50 -45.30
CA ALA A 20 35.62 -46.08 -43.96
C ALA A 20 36.12 -47.55 -44.04
N PRO A 21 36.39 -48.29 -42.95
CA PRO A 21 36.22 -47.98 -41.51
C PRO A 21 37.44 -48.34 -40.63
N THR A 22 37.62 -47.72 -39.47
CA THR A 22 38.11 -48.42 -38.26
C THR A 22 37.63 -47.71 -37.00
N MET A 23 37.18 -48.52 -36.04
CA MET A 23 36.50 -48.12 -34.82
C MET A 23 37.48 -47.50 -33.81
N ALA A 24 37.14 -46.32 -33.29
CA ALA A 24 37.54 -45.90 -31.95
C ALA A 24 36.35 -45.19 -31.30
N SER A 25 35.85 -45.81 -30.23
CA SER A 25 35.00 -45.25 -29.20
C SER A 25 35.40 -43.80 -28.89
N PHE A 26 34.44 -42.88 -28.81
CA PHE A 26 34.07 -42.08 -27.62
C PHE A 26 32.82 -41.27 -27.99
N GLY A 27 31.77 -41.36 -27.18
CA GLY A 27 30.57 -40.56 -27.39
C GLY A 27 30.85 -39.10 -27.10
N THR A 28 30.66 -38.24 -28.09
CA THR A 28 30.36 -36.80 -27.97
C THR A 28 29.90 -36.32 -29.33
N ARG A 29 28.81 -35.52 -29.39
CA ARG A 29 28.49 -34.74 -30.59
C ARG A 29 29.74 -33.96 -31.01
N SER A 30 30.14 -34.07 -32.27
CA SER A 30 31.34 -33.40 -32.78
C SER A 30 31.30 -31.91 -32.44
N ASP A 31 32.42 -31.32 -32.00
CA ASP A 31 32.51 -29.86 -31.80
C ASP A 31 32.08 -29.08 -33.04
N ALA A 32 32.25 -29.67 -34.24
CA ALA A 32 31.75 -29.10 -35.49
C ALA A 32 30.21 -29.10 -35.57
N GLU A 33 29.52 -30.14 -35.07
CA GLU A 33 28.05 -30.13 -34.95
C GLU A 33 27.58 -29.10 -33.93
N MET A 34 28.30 -28.94 -32.81
CA MET A 34 27.97 -27.89 -31.83
C MET A 34 28.23 -26.49 -32.38
N MET A 35 29.31 -26.28 -33.13
CA MET A 35 29.60 -25.01 -33.80
C MET A 35 28.56 -24.69 -34.87
N LEU A 36 28.17 -25.67 -35.68
CA LEU A 36 27.14 -25.49 -36.70
C LEU A 36 25.78 -25.21 -36.07
N LYS A 37 25.44 -25.88 -34.96
CA LYS A 37 24.23 -25.61 -34.19
C LYS A 37 24.25 -24.22 -33.55
N ARG A 38 25.37 -23.79 -32.96
CA ARG A 38 25.52 -22.44 -32.40
C ARG A 38 25.49 -21.36 -33.46
N GLN A 39 26.08 -21.58 -34.64
CA GLN A 39 25.95 -20.67 -35.77
C GLN A 39 24.49 -20.57 -36.21
N TYR A 40 23.80 -21.70 -36.35
CA TYR A 40 22.39 -21.72 -36.74
C TYR A 40 21.50 -21.00 -35.71
N GLU A 41 21.68 -21.26 -34.41
CA GLU A 41 20.96 -20.58 -33.32
C GLU A 41 21.32 -19.09 -33.22
N ALA A 42 22.57 -18.69 -33.48
CA ALA A 42 23.01 -17.30 -33.45
C ALA A 42 22.59 -16.48 -34.67
N THR A 43 22.30 -17.12 -35.81
CA THR A 43 21.78 -16.44 -37.02
C THR A 43 20.25 -16.52 -37.13
N ASN A 44 19.62 -17.48 -36.46
CA ASN A 44 18.17 -17.65 -36.48
C ASN A 44 17.50 -16.77 -35.41
N TRP A 45 17.71 -15.46 -35.53
CA TRP A 45 17.01 -14.44 -34.76
C TRP A 45 15.51 -14.42 -35.04
N ASP A 46 15.09 -14.93 -36.20
CA ASP A 46 13.68 -15.05 -36.58
C ASP A 46 12.93 -15.93 -35.58
N ASN A 47 13.50 -17.06 -35.12
CA ASN A 47 12.82 -17.89 -34.11
C ASN A 47 12.73 -17.21 -32.74
N VAL A 48 13.77 -16.51 -32.27
CA VAL A 48 13.73 -15.81 -30.97
C VAL A 48 12.75 -14.63 -31.01
N MET A 49 12.66 -13.92 -32.14
CA MET A 49 11.69 -12.81 -32.30
C MET A 49 10.27 -13.29 -32.59
N LEU A 50 10.07 -14.42 -33.28
CA LEU A 50 8.74 -14.90 -33.67
C LEU A 50 8.03 -15.68 -32.56
N TYR A 51 8.75 -16.40 -31.68
CA TYR A 51 8.12 -17.00 -30.49
C TYR A 51 7.72 -15.95 -29.44
N SER A 52 8.34 -14.76 -29.45
CA SER A 52 7.93 -13.62 -28.62
C SER A 52 6.85 -12.75 -29.26
N ARG A 53 6.55 -12.90 -30.56
CA ARG A 53 5.47 -12.14 -31.22
C ARG A 53 4.07 -12.73 -31.04
N GLY A 54 3.98 -13.99 -30.59
CA GLY A 54 2.71 -14.66 -30.25
C GLY A 54 2.27 -14.46 -28.80
N VAL A 55 3.18 -13.99 -27.94
CA VAL A 55 2.88 -13.48 -26.60
C VAL A 55 3.32 -12.03 -26.58
N ALA A 56 2.72 -11.22 -27.46
CA ALA A 56 2.62 -9.80 -27.15
C ALA A 56 1.74 -9.74 -25.89
N GLU A 57 2.35 -9.83 -24.71
CA GLU A 57 1.71 -9.28 -23.53
C GLU A 57 1.40 -7.84 -23.91
N GLU A 58 0.10 -7.57 -24.12
CA GLU A 58 -0.40 -6.23 -24.27
C GLU A 58 0.17 -5.46 -23.08
N LEU A 59 1.10 -4.55 -23.36
CA LEU A 59 1.72 -3.75 -22.31
C LEU A 59 0.58 -3.01 -21.65
N GLU A 60 0.16 -3.49 -20.47
CA GLU A 60 -0.88 -2.82 -19.70
C GLU A 60 -0.41 -1.38 -19.53
N LYS A 61 -1.22 -0.45 -20.04
CA LYS A 61 -0.92 0.96 -19.99
C LYS A 61 -0.78 1.33 -18.52
N ARG A 62 0.47 1.52 -18.08
CA ARG A 62 0.81 1.97 -16.73
C ARG A 62 0.47 3.45 -16.65
N ILE A 63 -0.74 3.76 -16.24
CA ILE A 63 -1.10 5.10 -15.83
C ILE A 63 -0.66 5.30 -14.37
N VAL A 64 -0.49 6.58 -14.00
CA VAL A 64 -0.29 6.99 -12.60
C VAL A 64 -1.51 7.80 -12.18
N TYR A 65 -2.25 7.35 -11.17
CA TYR A 65 -3.43 8.01 -10.64
C TYR A 65 -3.17 8.56 -9.23
N ASN A 66 -3.32 9.88 -9.10
CA ASN A 66 -2.96 10.61 -7.88
C ASN A 66 -4.20 11.35 -7.33
N PRO A 67 -5.14 10.64 -6.65
CA PRO A 67 -6.35 11.25 -6.13
C PRO A 67 -6.08 12.24 -4.99
N ARG A 68 -6.70 13.41 -5.04
CA ARG A 68 -6.55 14.37 -3.94
C ARG A 68 -7.32 13.90 -2.69
N ILE A 69 -6.61 13.62 -1.60
CA ILE A 69 -7.24 13.36 -0.29
C ILE A 69 -8.00 14.63 0.17
N THR A 70 -9.28 14.47 0.44
CA THR A 70 -10.18 15.54 0.93
C THR A 70 -10.36 15.49 2.45
N TYR A 71 -10.25 14.31 3.05
CA TYR A 71 -10.28 14.12 4.50
C TYR A 71 -9.38 12.93 4.88
N PRO A 72 -8.50 13.06 5.90
CA PRO A 72 -8.36 14.17 6.85
C PRO A 72 -7.74 15.44 6.23
N ASN A 73 -7.96 16.59 6.88
CA ASN A 73 -7.42 17.91 6.52
C ASN A 73 -6.70 18.54 7.73
N GLY A 74 -6.15 19.76 7.55
CA GLY A 74 -5.40 20.49 8.58
C GLY A 74 -6.11 20.69 9.93
N ASP A 75 -7.44 20.73 9.92
CA ASP A 75 -8.26 20.97 11.11
C ASP A 75 -8.78 19.65 11.73
N THR A 76 -8.35 18.51 11.20
CA THR A 76 -8.84 17.21 11.64
C THR A 76 -8.17 16.77 12.93
N GLU A 77 -9.00 16.31 13.88
CA GLU A 77 -8.56 15.72 15.13
C GLU A 77 -9.15 14.31 15.27
N TRP A 78 -8.28 13.32 15.44
CA TRP A 78 -8.66 11.93 15.70
C TRP A 78 -8.26 11.49 17.10
N ASN A 79 -9.00 10.51 17.61
CA ASN A 79 -8.72 9.83 18.86
C ASN A 79 -8.23 8.41 18.57
N PHE A 80 -7.27 7.93 19.36
CA PHE A 80 -6.77 6.57 19.23
C PHE A 80 -7.86 5.51 19.41
N GLY A 81 -7.72 4.37 18.73
CA GLY A 81 -8.64 3.24 18.82
C GLY A 81 -9.96 3.41 18.07
N ASN A 82 -10.26 4.61 17.59
CA ASN A 82 -11.51 4.89 16.89
C ASN A 82 -11.41 4.60 15.38
N LYS A 83 -12.59 4.40 14.80
CA LYS A 83 -12.78 4.25 13.36
C LYS A 83 -13.07 5.59 12.70
N TYR A 84 -12.43 5.84 11.57
CA TYR A 84 -12.67 7.03 10.76
C TYR A 84 -12.80 6.65 9.29
N THR A 85 -13.43 7.52 8.51
CA THR A 85 -13.51 7.36 7.06
C THR A 85 -12.59 8.36 6.39
N VAL A 86 -11.57 7.87 5.69
CA VAL A 86 -10.72 8.69 4.81
C VAL A 86 -11.46 8.89 3.50
N THR A 87 -11.41 10.10 2.93
CA THR A 87 -12.06 10.42 1.65
C THR A 87 -11.11 11.12 0.70
N TRP A 88 -11.31 10.89 -0.59
CA TRP A 88 -10.54 11.51 -1.67
C TRP A 88 -11.42 11.77 -2.89
N ASP A 89 -10.97 12.68 -3.75
CA ASP A 89 -11.63 13.00 -5.00
C ASP A 89 -11.37 11.92 -6.06
N THR A 90 -12.43 11.52 -6.78
CA THR A 90 -12.39 10.56 -7.88
C THR A 90 -12.95 11.11 -9.19
N SER A 91 -13.26 12.40 -9.24
CA SER A 91 -13.89 13.05 -10.38
C SER A 91 -13.02 13.07 -11.64
N ASP A 92 -11.69 13.01 -11.49
CA ASP A 92 -10.70 12.98 -12.56
C ASP A 92 -10.15 11.57 -12.85
N MET A 93 -10.77 10.53 -12.28
CA MET A 93 -10.27 9.16 -12.41
C MET A 93 -10.33 8.66 -13.86
N PRO A 94 -9.19 8.26 -14.46
CA PRO A 94 -9.18 7.67 -15.79
C PRO A 94 -9.82 6.28 -15.77
N PRO A 95 -10.51 5.84 -16.84
CA PRO A 95 -11.15 4.52 -16.92
C PRO A 95 -10.18 3.36 -16.64
N ASP A 96 -8.93 3.50 -17.07
CA ASP A 96 -7.88 2.49 -16.91
C ASP A 96 -7.48 2.29 -15.42
N ALA A 97 -7.80 3.23 -14.51
CA ALA A 97 -7.51 3.15 -13.06
C ALA A 97 -8.64 2.49 -12.26
N ALA A 98 -9.77 2.16 -12.89
CA ALA A 98 -10.95 1.65 -12.19
C ALA A 98 -10.72 0.30 -11.48
N GLY A 99 -9.68 -0.44 -11.89
CA GLY A 99 -9.25 -1.69 -11.27
C GLY A 99 -8.30 -1.53 -10.07
N TYR A 100 -7.78 -0.32 -9.81
CA TYR A 100 -6.74 -0.14 -8.82
C TYR A 100 -7.22 -0.38 -7.39
N LYS A 101 -6.39 -1.12 -6.66
CA LYS A 101 -6.56 -1.41 -5.25
C LYS A 101 -5.72 -0.47 -4.42
N GLY A 102 -6.32 0.03 -3.36
CA GLY A 102 -5.70 1.00 -2.49
C GLY A 102 -5.12 0.39 -1.22
N GLN A 103 -4.15 1.10 -0.65
CA GLN A 103 -3.64 0.88 0.69
C GLN A 103 -3.52 2.23 1.39
N ILE A 104 -3.97 2.30 2.64
CA ILE A 104 -3.83 3.50 3.48
C ILE A 104 -2.78 3.20 4.53
N LYS A 105 -1.76 4.04 4.60
CA LYS A 105 -0.79 4.06 5.69
C LYS A 105 -0.89 5.35 6.48
N LEU A 106 -0.56 5.26 7.74
CA LEU A 106 -0.33 6.40 8.61
C LEU A 106 1.17 6.63 8.74
N GLY A 107 1.55 7.89 8.63
CA GLY A 107 2.89 8.38 8.85
C GLY A 107 2.88 9.67 9.66
N PHE A 108 4.05 10.18 9.98
CA PHE A 108 4.26 11.50 10.59
C PHE A 108 5.56 12.11 10.06
N VAL A 109 5.64 13.43 10.07
CA VAL A 109 6.87 14.14 9.65
C VAL A 109 7.87 14.13 10.81
N PRO A 110 9.03 13.49 10.70
CA PRO A 110 9.97 13.46 11.80
C PRO A 110 10.60 14.84 12.04
N GLN A 111 10.63 15.28 13.30
CA GLN A 111 11.20 16.58 13.71
C GLN A 111 12.71 16.70 13.46
N ASP A 112 13.42 15.58 13.39
CA ASP A 112 14.87 15.53 13.20
C ASP A 112 15.30 15.78 11.74
N GLY A 113 14.34 15.91 10.81
CA GLY A 113 14.62 16.19 9.41
C GLY A 113 15.26 15.02 8.66
N THR A 114 15.23 13.80 9.21
CA THR A 114 15.84 12.59 8.59
C THR A 114 15.16 12.20 7.26
N GLY A 115 14.10 12.89 6.86
CA GLY A 115 13.37 12.70 5.61
C GLY A 115 12.40 11.53 5.65
N GLY A 116 11.32 11.61 4.85
CA GLY A 116 10.25 10.60 4.79
C GLY A 116 9.16 10.77 5.86
N TYR A 117 8.09 9.97 5.77
CA TYR A 117 6.91 10.08 6.65
C TYR A 117 6.77 8.96 7.68
N ASN A 118 7.80 8.14 7.95
CA ASN A 118 7.72 7.04 8.93
C ASN A 118 6.42 6.20 8.78
N GLU A 119 6.12 5.73 7.56
CA GLU A 119 4.86 5.06 7.20
C GLU A 119 4.77 3.61 7.74
N ARG A 120 4.92 3.45 9.05
CA ARG A 120 5.04 2.13 9.69
C ARG A 120 3.69 1.45 9.91
N TRP A 121 2.60 2.23 9.94
CA TRP A 121 1.28 1.71 10.28
C TRP A 121 0.40 1.61 9.04
N GLN A 122 0.00 0.39 8.74
CA GLN A 122 -1.00 0.13 7.70
C GLN A 122 -2.39 0.17 8.33
N LEU A 123 -3.24 1.07 7.84
CA LEU A 123 -4.58 1.30 8.38
C LEU A 123 -5.68 0.54 7.61
N ALA A 124 -5.52 0.40 6.29
CA ALA A 124 -6.42 -0.36 5.43
C ALA A 124 -5.72 -0.80 4.14
N GLU A 125 -6.19 -1.87 3.50
CA GLU A 125 -5.67 -2.37 2.23
C GLU A 125 -6.78 -3.09 1.44
N GLY A 126 -6.65 -3.14 0.11
CA GLY A 126 -7.47 -3.99 -0.77
C GLY A 126 -8.82 -3.39 -1.17
N PHE A 127 -9.14 -2.18 -0.71
CA PHE A 127 -10.31 -1.43 -1.14
C PHE A 127 -10.14 -0.89 -2.57
N ALA A 128 -11.23 -0.59 -3.27
CA ALA A 128 -11.15 -0.04 -4.61
C ALA A 128 -10.93 1.48 -4.54
N ILE A 129 -9.92 1.99 -5.26
CA ILE A 129 -9.61 3.44 -5.26
C ILE A 129 -10.80 4.26 -5.79
N LYS A 130 -11.59 3.70 -6.72
CA LYS A 130 -12.77 4.34 -7.30
C LYS A 130 -13.88 4.68 -6.29
N ASP A 131 -13.88 4.05 -5.11
CA ASP A 131 -14.94 4.23 -4.12
C ASP A 131 -14.87 5.62 -3.46
N GLY A 132 -13.74 6.34 -3.59
CA GLY A 132 -13.55 7.69 -3.05
C GLY A 132 -13.45 7.75 -1.53
N LYS A 133 -13.53 6.60 -0.85
CA LYS A 133 -13.50 6.49 0.60
C LYS A 133 -13.09 5.11 1.08
N ALA A 134 -12.51 5.06 2.29
CA ALA A 134 -12.26 3.82 3.01
C ALA A 134 -12.37 4.03 4.52
N GLU A 135 -12.93 3.05 5.22
CA GLU A 135 -12.93 3.02 6.69
C GLU A 135 -11.56 2.53 7.18
N ILE A 136 -11.02 3.23 8.18
CA ILE A 136 -9.76 2.90 8.84
C ILE A 136 -9.97 2.79 10.34
N THR A 137 -9.09 2.06 11.02
CA THR A 137 -9.01 2.03 12.48
C THR A 137 -7.67 2.61 12.92
N VAL A 138 -7.69 3.61 13.81
CA VAL A 138 -6.46 4.21 14.33
C VAL A 138 -5.88 3.31 15.43
N PRO A 139 -4.61 2.86 15.33
CA PRO A 139 -3.98 2.06 16.36
C PRO A 139 -3.94 2.76 17.72
N GLN A 140 -3.94 1.98 18.81
CA GLN A 140 -3.91 2.51 20.19
C GLN A 140 -2.50 2.78 20.70
N ASP A 141 -1.49 2.19 20.07
CA ASP A 141 -0.06 2.22 20.44
C ASP A 141 0.70 3.41 19.83
N LEU A 142 -0.03 4.45 19.42
CA LEU A 142 0.52 5.67 18.83
C LEU A 142 0.80 6.73 19.90
N GLU A 143 1.78 7.58 19.62
CA GLU A 143 2.05 8.76 20.45
C GLU A 143 1.16 9.93 20.02
N PRO A 144 0.68 10.77 20.95
CA PRO A 144 -0.02 12.01 20.61
C PRO A 144 0.87 12.95 19.79
N ARG A 145 0.42 13.33 18.59
CA ARG A 145 1.14 14.25 17.72
C ARG A 145 0.19 15.08 16.86
N SER A 146 0.70 16.19 16.33
CA SER A 146 0.00 17.14 15.47
C SER A 146 0.49 17.15 14.01
N ASP A 147 1.42 16.26 13.68
CA ASP A 147 2.14 16.19 12.41
C ASP A 147 1.88 14.87 11.67
N TYR A 148 0.78 14.19 12.03
CA TYR A 148 0.36 12.96 11.37
C TYR A 148 -0.10 13.24 9.94
N VAL A 149 0.20 12.31 9.04
CA VAL A 149 -0.25 12.32 7.65
C VAL A 149 -0.80 10.96 7.26
N VAL A 150 -1.83 10.98 6.42
CA VAL A 150 -2.34 9.78 5.77
C VAL A 150 -1.72 9.70 4.38
N VAL A 151 -1.16 8.54 4.04
CA VAL A 151 -0.66 8.22 2.71
C VAL A 151 -1.57 7.20 2.06
N LEU A 152 -2.25 7.61 1.00
CA LEU A 152 -3.05 6.74 0.13
C LEU A 152 -2.17 6.24 -1.01
N PHE A 153 -1.97 4.92 -1.06
CA PHE A 153 -1.28 4.22 -2.13
C PHE A 153 -2.31 3.59 -3.07
N GLY A 154 -2.15 3.78 -4.37
CA GLY A 154 -2.72 2.94 -5.42
C GLY A 154 -1.59 2.42 -6.30
N ASP A 155 -1.28 3.18 -7.34
CA ASP A 155 -0.08 3.06 -8.19
C ASP A 155 1.02 4.08 -7.83
N SER A 156 0.63 5.19 -7.18
CA SER A 156 1.51 6.18 -6.55
C SER A 156 1.00 6.52 -5.14
N GLY A 157 1.89 7.02 -4.28
CA GLY A 157 1.56 7.44 -2.91
C GLY A 157 1.19 8.91 -2.87
N ASN A 158 0.05 9.24 -2.27
CA ASN A 158 -0.35 10.63 -2.10
C ASN A 158 -0.84 10.94 -0.68
N ILE A 159 -0.59 12.18 -0.28
CA ILE A 159 -0.38 12.54 1.12
C ILE A 159 -1.38 13.61 1.52
N SER A 160 -2.02 13.41 2.67
CA SER A 160 -2.93 14.39 3.25
C SER A 160 -2.19 15.62 3.78
N GLN A 161 -2.95 16.63 4.17
CA GLN A 161 -2.42 17.65 5.08
C GLN A 161 -2.07 17.02 6.44
N GLN A 162 -1.20 17.69 7.19
CA GLN A 162 -0.89 17.30 8.57
C GLN A 162 -2.12 17.48 9.46
N PHE A 163 -2.36 16.56 10.37
CA PHE A 163 -3.50 16.60 11.27
C PHE A 163 -3.13 16.04 12.65
N VAL A 164 -4.06 16.18 13.61
CA VAL A 164 -3.81 15.83 15.02
C VAL A 164 -4.41 14.46 15.34
N ILE A 165 -3.63 13.62 16.01
CA ILE A 165 -4.15 12.43 16.69
C ILE A 165 -3.76 12.53 18.17
N LYS A 166 -4.75 12.43 19.04
CA LYS A 166 -4.61 12.56 20.48
C LYS A 166 -5.26 11.37 21.20
N HIS A 167 -4.97 11.24 22.48
CA HIS A 167 -5.79 10.36 23.31
C HIS A 167 -7.22 10.87 23.29
N PRO A 168 -8.23 9.98 23.32
CA PRO A 168 -9.58 10.41 23.62
C PRO A 168 -9.49 11.28 24.86
N ALA A 169 -10.09 12.48 24.80
CA ALA A 169 -10.19 13.32 25.97
C ALA A 169 -10.78 12.43 27.07
N GLU A 170 -9.95 12.09 28.04
CA GLU A 170 -10.40 11.49 29.28
C GLU A 170 -11.45 12.48 29.76
N THR A 171 -12.72 12.09 29.71
CA THR A 171 -13.79 12.85 30.32
C THR A 171 -13.24 13.27 31.67
N ALA A 172 -13.18 14.58 31.92
CA ALA A 172 -12.67 15.12 33.17
C ALA A 172 -13.15 14.25 34.34
N PRO A 173 -12.35 13.99 35.39
CA PRO A 173 -12.82 13.26 36.57
C PRO A 173 -14.08 13.94 37.13
N GLY A 174 -15.26 13.47 36.72
CA GLY A 174 -16.45 14.31 36.77
C GLY A 174 -17.57 13.94 35.80
N GLU A 175 -17.75 12.67 35.44
CA GLU A 175 -19.10 12.14 35.18
C GLU A 175 -19.13 10.62 35.44
N PRO A 176 -19.83 10.15 36.49
CA PRO A 176 -19.99 8.73 36.75
C PRO A 176 -21.03 8.16 35.78
N THR A 177 -20.65 7.17 34.97
CA THR A 177 -21.63 6.31 34.28
C THR A 177 -22.32 5.43 35.32
N THR A 178 -23.54 5.81 35.71
CA THR A 178 -24.48 4.91 36.39
C THR A 178 -25.59 4.59 35.38
N ASP A 179 -25.55 3.38 34.82
CA ASP A 179 -26.72 2.80 34.17
C ASP A 179 -27.51 1.97 35.20
N THR A 180 -28.81 2.20 35.19
CA THR A 180 -29.94 1.36 35.66
C THR A 180 -30.47 1.58 37.08
N ASP A 181 -31.62 2.27 37.09
CA ASP A 181 -32.77 2.19 38.03
C ASP A 181 -32.54 2.47 39.52
N THR A 182 -32.82 3.71 39.94
CA THR A 182 -33.91 4.05 40.86
C THR A 182 -33.87 5.55 41.15
N GLU A 183 -34.98 6.21 40.81
CA GLU A 183 -35.27 7.62 41.04
C GLU A 183 -35.09 8.02 42.51
N ALA A 184 -34.03 8.77 42.82
CA ALA A 184 -33.89 9.49 44.09
C ALA A 184 -33.56 10.95 43.80
N SER A 185 -34.59 11.80 43.94
CA SER A 185 -34.53 13.25 43.81
C SER A 185 -33.38 13.85 44.63
N PRO A 186 -32.65 14.87 44.11
CA PRO A 186 -31.49 15.51 44.77
C PRO A 186 -31.77 16.10 46.15
N THR A 187 -33.04 16.22 46.52
CA THR A 187 -33.48 16.65 47.85
C THR A 187 -33.18 15.61 48.94
N ASP A 188 -33.14 14.32 48.61
CA ASP A 188 -32.99 13.25 49.61
C ASP A 188 -31.53 13.05 50.05
N LEU A 189 -30.57 13.17 49.13
CA LEU A 189 -29.14 13.15 49.44
C LEU A 189 -28.75 14.25 50.43
N SER A 190 -29.32 15.46 50.27
CA SER A 190 -29.05 16.57 51.20
C SER A 190 -29.60 16.31 52.60
N LYS A 191 -30.73 15.60 52.73
CA LYS A 191 -31.30 15.21 54.02
C LYS A 191 -30.50 14.06 54.64
N GLN A 192 -30.12 13.06 53.85
CA GLN A 192 -29.32 11.92 54.33
C GLN A 192 -27.92 12.36 54.79
N ILE A 193 -27.28 13.28 54.08
CA ILE A 193 -25.99 13.87 54.49
C ILE A 193 -26.15 14.64 55.80
N LYS A 194 -27.18 15.48 55.94
CA LYS A 194 -27.44 16.21 57.19
C LYS A 194 -27.71 15.27 58.37
N THR A 195 -28.51 14.22 58.17
CA THR A 195 -28.80 13.25 59.23
C THR A 195 -27.55 12.48 59.66
N LYS A 196 -26.69 12.09 58.71
CA LYS A 196 -25.47 11.33 58.99
C LYS A 196 -24.37 12.20 59.62
N VAL A 197 -24.26 13.47 59.20
CA VAL A 197 -23.37 14.45 59.85
C VAL A 197 -23.82 14.72 61.28
N ASN A 198 -25.13 14.91 61.51
CA ASN A 198 -25.66 15.17 62.84
C ASN A 198 -25.53 13.95 63.78
N SER A 199 -25.64 12.72 63.26
CA SER A 199 -25.42 11.52 64.09
C SER A 199 -23.95 11.38 64.49
N VAL A 200 -23.02 11.69 63.59
CA VAL A 200 -21.57 11.64 63.87
C VAL A 200 -21.15 12.74 64.85
N LEU A 201 -21.76 13.94 64.76
CA LEU A 201 -21.53 15.02 65.74
C LEU A 201 -22.03 14.65 67.14
N ALA A 202 -23.20 14.01 67.25
CA ALA A 202 -23.76 13.55 68.52
C ALA A 202 -22.93 12.43 69.18
N GLU A 203 -22.31 11.55 68.40
CA GLU A 203 -21.40 10.51 68.92
C GLU A 203 -20.08 11.09 69.45
N HIS A 204 -19.65 12.26 68.99
CA HIS A 204 -18.40 12.90 69.40
C HIS A 204 -18.59 14.03 70.43
N GLY A 205 -19.81 14.26 70.91
CA GLY A 205 -20.11 15.25 71.94
C GLY A 205 -19.82 16.70 71.52
N ILE A 206 -19.87 16.99 70.22
CA ILE A 206 -19.70 18.33 69.68
C ILE A 206 -21.09 18.87 69.37
N ASP A 207 -21.63 19.70 70.28
CA ASP A 207 -22.85 20.45 70.04
C ASP A 207 -22.57 21.57 69.01
N ALA A 208 -23.47 21.72 68.03
CA ALA A 208 -23.43 22.75 67.00
C ALA A 208 -23.96 24.10 67.51
#